data_AF-A0A1V9YZ35-F1
#
_entry.id   AF-A0A1V9YZ35-F1
#
_cell.length_a   1.000
_cell.length_b   1.000
_cell.length_c   1.000
_cell.angle_alpha   90.00
_cell.angle_beta   90.00
_cell.angle_gamma   90.00
#
_symmetry.space_group_name_H-M   'P 1'
#
loop_
_entity.id
_entity.type
_entity.pdbx_description
1 polymer ?
#
loop_
_entity_poly.entity_id
_entity_poly.type
_entity_poly.pdbx_seq_one_letter_code
_entity_poly.pdbx_strand_id
1 'polypeptide(L)'
;MSGQVLCRYVFCGAEEDEPSSVLVGPPSTVQMLHHVFPFEGKYHFRIQEASGAGYIWRDLIDENEPLPANHVLLKVLQLSAEPQEYPVYSTQVDAHEYERYRSFFQNDKLQSGNKSKANLNSMWKNIKATSKEQFTKTSAKVWETVEFTAGRYFNSQSGAEKPSAAALQNLSNAGIMCRAIFSESNREHMELLRRLWAGIYGENRPVEWRAIGFSTDEPLTILQNTPSSVWSIHAMAFFAEVHRTACLEMLPARPAYAFAMVGLHLGALLADLLDLPTGRFVEREEVYWHLFEDPIGLLELFCMSFHAYDSFHRQSQGSFQSAMELTKEFICQVLLRGPRNIEELVHHVHQVRSVVLH
;
A
#
# COMPACT_ATOMS: atom_id res chain seq x y z
N MET A 1 23.45 -26.13 22.47
CA MET A 1 23.95 -24.99 21.67
C MET A 1 23.01 -24.86 20.49
N SER A 2 22.25 -23.77 20.41
CA SER A 2 21.22 -23.56 19.39
C SER A 2 21.88 -23.51 18.01
N GLY A 3 21.65 -24.52 17.18
CA GLY A 3 22.17 -24.63 15.81
C GLY A 3 21.45 -23.70 14.83
N GLN A 4 21.22 -22.45 15.23
CA GLN A 4 20.66 -21.41 14.39
C GLN A 4 21.78 -20.50 13.91
N VAL A 5 21.69 -20.03 12.67
CA VAL A 5 22.66 -19.10 12.08
C VAL A 5 21.95 -17.77 11.81
N LEU A 6 22.52 -16.67 12.30
CA LEU A 6 22.06 -15.32 11.98
C LEU A 6 22.69 -14.89 10.65
N CYS A 7 21.87 -14.75 9.62
CA CYS A 7 22.29 -14.30 8.30
C CYS A 7 21.95 -12.82 8.14
N ARG A 8 22.96 -11.95 8.15
CA ARG A 8 22.81 -10.57 7.72
C ARG A 8 22.94 -10.50 6.21
N TYR A 9 22.14 -9.70 5.53
CA TYR A 9 22.16 -9.63 4.08
C TYR A 9 22.02 -8.22 3.52
N VAL A 10 22.68 -7.98 2.39
CA VAL A 10 22.57 -6.76 1.56
C VAL A 10 22.23 -7.15 0.12
N PHE A 11 21.47 -6.33 -0.58
CA PHE A 11 21.23 -6.53 -2.01
C PHE A 11 22.44 -6.08 -2.84
N CYS A 12 22.69 -6.76 -3.96
CA CYS A 12 23.72 -6.36 -4.91
C CYS A 12 23.38 -4.98 -5.50
N GLY A 13 24.29 -4.00 -5.35
CA GLY A 13 24.06 -2.60 -5.72
C GLY A 13 23.53 -1.72 -4.58
N ALA A 14 23.28 -2.28 -3.40
CA ALA A 14 22.87 -1.60 -2.18
C ALA A 14 23.84 -1.92 -1.02
N GLU A 15 25.14 -1.99 -1.31
CA GLU A 15 26.15 -2.39 -0.31
C GLU A 15 26.38 -1.34 0.79
N GLU A 16 25.99 -0.09 0.54
CA GLU A 16 26.09 1.02 1.51
C GLU A 16 24.88 1.07 2.48
N ASP A 17 23.83 0.28 2.21
CA ASP A 17 22.65 0.22 3.07
C ASP A 17 22.89 -0.64 4.32
N GLU A 18 22.11 -0.39 5.38
CA GLU A 18 22.19 -1.17 6.60
C GLU A 18 21.72 -2.63 6.34
N PRO A 19 22.54 -3.65 6.66
CA PRO A 19 22.19 -5.03 6.36
C PRO A 19 20.97 -5.50 7.17
N SER A 20 19.98 -6.00 6.46
CA SER A 20 18.83 -6.71 7.02
C SER A 20 19.24 -8.08 7.56
N SER A 21 18.37 -8.73 8.34
CA SER A 21 18.71 -9.99 9.02
C SER A 21 17.62 -11.04 8.87
N VAL A 22 18.02 -12.31 8.73
CA VAL A 22 17.14 -13.48 8.77
C VAL A 22 17.79 -14.58 9.61
N LEU A 23 16.98 -15.31 10.37
CA LEU A 23 17.45 -16.41 11.22
C LEU A 23 17.19 -17.75 10.53
N VAL A 24 18.25 -18.51 10.27
CA VAL A 24 18.16 -19.82 9.61
C VAL A 24 18.17 -20.92 10.66
N GLY A 25 17.07 -21.67 10.75
CA GLY A 25 16.92 -22.82 11.66
C GLY A 25 17.80 -24.02 11.29
N PRO A 26 17.90 -25.03 12.17
CA PRO A 26 18.54 -26.30 11.83
C PRO A 26 17.64 -27.16 10.90
N PRO A 27 18.18 -27.75 9.82
CA PRO A 27 19.55 -27.64 9.37
C PRO A 27 19.83 -26.28 8.71
N SER A 28 20.91 -25.60 9.12
CA SER A 28 21.28 -24.29 8.59
C SER A 28 21.98 -24.41 7.24
N THR A 29 21.23 -24.80 6.21
CA THR A 29 21.72 -24.97 4.83
C THR A 29 21.27 -23.83 3.93
N VAL A 30 21.86 -23.74 2.74
CA VAL A 30 21.45 -22.79 1.68
C VAL A 30 19.98 -23.00 1.29
N GLN A 31 19.51 -24.25 1.23
CA GLN A 31 18.11 -24.57 0.97
C GLN A 31 17.17 -23.98 2.03
N MET A 32 17.55 -24.10 3.31
CA MET A 32 16.75 -23.53 4.40
C MET A 32 16.74 -22.01 4.32
N LEU A 33 17.89 -21.39 3.99
CA LEU A 33 17.98 -19.95 3.74
C LEU A 33 17.02 -19.50 2.63
N HIS A 34 16.95 -20.22 1.50
CA HIS A 34 15.96 -19.95 0.46
C HIS A 34 14.51 -20.01 0.97
N HIS A 35 14.23 -20.97 1.85
CA HIS A 35 12.89 -21.17 2.39
C HIS A 35 12.45 -20.07 3.36
N VAL A 36 13.38 -19.54 4.16
CA VAL A 36 13.09 -18.51 5.18
C VAL A 36 13.35 -17.08 4.68
N PHE A 37 13.87 -16.91 3.46
CA PHE A 37 14.17 -15.59 2.92
C PHE A 37 12.87 -14.79 2.72
N PRO A 38 12.78 -13.55 3.20
CA PRO A 38 11.50 -12.85 3.35
C PRO A 38 10.93 -12.25 2.04
N PHE A 39 11.61 -12.47 0.90
CA PHE A 39 11.21 -11.88 -0.38
C PHE A 39 10.86 -12.94 -1.41
N GLU A 40 9.85 -12.63 -2.25
CA GLU A 40 9.44 -13.49 -3.35
C GLU A 40 10.36 -13.36 -4.56
N GLY A 41 10.74 -14.50 -5.14
CA GLY A 41 11.50 -14.55 -6.38
C GLY A 41 12.63 -15.58 -6.34
N LYS A 42 13.49 -15.51 -7.34
CA LYS A 42 14.70 -16.33 -7.43
C LYS A 42 15.90 -15.49 -7.03
N TYR A 43 16.61 -15.93 -6.02
CA TYR A 43 17.79 -15.25 -5.50
C TYR A 43 19.03 -16.12 -5.66
N HIS A 44 20.19 -15.48 -5.71
CA HIS A 44 21.49 -16.12 -5.62
C HIS A 44 22.23 -15.51 -4.45
N PHE A 45 22.76 -16.35 -3.56
CA PHE A 45 23.45 -15.90 -2.36
C PHE A 45 24.95 -16.02 -2.51
N ARG A 46 25.66 -14.98 -2.07
CA ARG A 46 27.11 -15.01 -1.89
C ARG A 46 27.45 -14.78 -0.44
N ILE A 47 28.37 -15.57 0.10
CA ILE A 47 28.85 -15.39 1.47
C ILE A 47 30.16 -14.61 1.47
N GLN A 48 30.32 -13.70 2.44
CA GLN A 48 31.58 -13.00 2.65
C GLN A 48 32.56 -13.91 3.39
N GLU A 49 33.71 -14.16 2.77
CA GLU A 49 34.81 -14.93 3.37
C GLU A 49 36.08 -14.10 3.47
N ALA A 50 36.82 -14.28 4.56
CA ALA A 50 38.11 -13.64 4.74
C ALA A 50 39.12 -14.20 3.73
N SER A 51 39.84 -13.33 3.03
CA SER A 51 40.87 -13.70 2.07
C SER A 51 42.07 -12.77 2.19
N GLY A 52 43.12 -13.25 2.86
CA GLY A 52 44.35 -12.48 3.07
C GLY A 52 44.10 -11.17 3.80
N ALA A 53 44.38 -10.04 3.15
CA ALA A 53 44.20 -8.70 3.70
C ALA A 53 42.79 -8.10 3.48
N GLY A 54 41.84 -8.87 2.95
CA GLY A 54 40.49 -8.39 2.66
C GLY A 54 39.45 -9.51 2.73
N TYR A 55 38.41 -9.39 1.92
CA TYR A 55 37.35 -10.38 1.81
C TYR A 55 37.03 -10.68 0.34
N ILE A 56 36.46 -11.86 0.11
CA ILE A 56 35.90 -12.26 -1.17
C ILE A 56 34.43 -12.65 -0.97
N TRP A 57 33.64 -12.50 -2.03
CA TRP A 57 32.28 -13.02 -2.07
C TRP A 57 32.33 -14.38 -2.75
N ARG A 58 32.05 -15.45 -2.01
CA ARG A 58 31.97 -16.81 -2.56
C ARG A 58 30.52 -17.14 -2.89
N ASP A 59 30.28 -17.68 -4.08
CA ASP A 59 28.96 -18.14 -4.49
C ASP A 59 28.54 -19.39 -3.70
N LEU A 60 27.32 -19.38 -3.16
CA LEU A 60 26.68 -20.54 -2.54
C LEU A 60 25.88 -21.29 -3.61
N ILE A 61 26.45 -22.35 -4.17
CA ILE A 61 25.87 -23.08 -5.32
C ILE A 61 25.19 -24.38 -4.88
N ASP A 62 25.70 -25.02 -3.82
CA ASP A 62 25.15 -26.27 -3.31
C ASP A 62 24.08 -25.99 -2.25
N GLU A 63 22.84 -26.39 -2.54
CA GLU A 63 21.67 -26.25 -1.67
C GLU A 63 21.84 -26.94 -0.31
N ASN A 64 22.65 -28.01 -0.27
CA ASN A 64 22.91 -28.76 0.96
C ASN A 64 24.14 -28.26 1.72
N GLU A 65 24.84 -27.24 1.21
CA GLU A 65 26.01 -26.69 1.87
C GLU A 65 25.60 -26.09 3.23
N PRO A 66 26.25 -26.49 4.34
CA PRO A 66 25.99 -25.90 5.63
C PRO A 66 26.53 -24.47 5.70
N LEU A 67 25.71 -23.56 6.20
CA LEU A 67 26.12 -22.19 6.48
C LEU A 67 27.10 -22.17 7.67
N PRO A 68 28.13 -21.30 7.63
CA PRO A 68 29.03 -21.12 8.76
C PRO A 68 28.29 -20.79 10.06
N ALA A 69 28.77 -21.32 11.18
CA ALA A 69 28.13 -21.17 12.47
C ALA A 69 28.10 -19.71 12.95
N ASN A 70 27.14 -19.41 13.83
CA ASN A 70 26.91 -18.12 14.49
C ASN A 70 26.34 -17.04 13.57
N HIS A 71 27.18 -16.42 12.74
CA HIS A 71 26.85 -15.20 12.03
C HIS A 71 27.56 -15.14 10.68
N VAL A 72 26.79 -14.82 9.63
CA VAL A 72 27.31 -14.68 8.26
C VAL A 72 26.75 -13.41 7.61
N LEU A 73 27.56 -12.78 6.76
CA LEU A 73 27.11 -11.70 5.89
C LEU A 73 26.93 -12.24 4.48
N LEU A 74 25.75 -11.97 3.92
CA LEU A 74 25.33 -12.41 2.60
C LEU A 74 25.16 -11.22 1.65
N LYS A 75 25.56 -11.41 0.41
CA LYS A 75 25.20 -10.54 -0.71
C LYS A 75 24.16 -11.27 -1.55
N VAL A 76 23.00 -10.63 -1.74
CA VAL A 76 21.84 -11.20 -2.41
C VAL A 76 21.74 -10.62 -3.81
N LEU A 77 21.73 -11.50 -4.81
CA LEU A 77 21.47 -11.14 -6.20
C LEU A 77 20.09 -11.68 -6.60
N GLN A 78 19.15 -10.78 -6.91
CA GLN A 78 17.87 -11.20 -7.47
C GLN A 78 18.08 -11.63 -8.93
N LEU A 79 17.78 -12.90 -9.23
CA LEU A 79 17.84 -13.48 -10.57
C LEU A 79 16.52 -13.32 -11.32
N SER A 80 15.39 -13.42 -10.61
CA SER A 80 14.05 -13.22 -11.16
C SER A 80 13.10 -12.72 -10.05
N ALA A 81 12.15 -11.87 -10.42
CA ALA A 81 11.05 -11.45 -9.56
C ALA A 81 9.82 -12.36 -9.67
N GLU A 82 9.85 -13.38 -10.53
CA GLU A 82 8.75 -14.33 -10.69
C GLU A 82 8.72 -15.34 -9.52
N PRO A 83 7.55 -15.60 -8.90
CA PRO A 83 7.42 -16.58 -7.83
C PRO A 83 7.76 -17.99 -8.33
N GLN A 84 8.61 -18.71 -7.60
CA GLN A 84 8.91 -20.11 -7.89
C GLN A 84 7.89 -21.02 -7.20
N GLU A 85 7.31 -21.98 -7.92
CA GLU A 85 6.45 -23.03 -7.35
C GLU A 85 7.28 -23.92 -6.40
N TYR A 86 7.42 -23.51 -5.15
CA TYR A 86 7.80 -24.44 -4.09
C TYR A 86 6.58 -25.30 -3.73
N PRO A 87 6.76 -26.58 -3.34
CA PRO A 87 5.67 -27.36 -2.78
C PRO A 87 5.16 -26.62 -1.55
N VAL A 88 4.02 -25.98 -1.73
CA VAL A 88 3.28 -25.24 -0.72
C VAL A 88 2.88 -26.24 0.36
N TYR A 89 3.70 -26.39 1.39
CA TYR A 89 3.23 -26.90 2.68
C TYR A 89 2.56 -25.75 3.41
N SER A 90 1.46 -25.27 2.82
CA SER A 90 0.50 -24.41 3.49
C SER A 90 -0.32 -25.29 4.40
N THR A 91 0.02 -25.28 5.68
CA THR A 91 -0.92 -25.63 6.75
C THR A 91 -1.81 -24.44 7.11
N GLN A 92 -1.98 -23.43 6.24
CA GLN A 92 -2.75 -22.22 6.55
C GLN A 92 -3.68 -21.72 5.43
N VAL A 93 -3.94 -22.50 4.39
CA VAL A 93 -4.96 -22.16 3.38
C VAL A 93 -5.75 -23.43 3.05
N ASP A 94 -7.04 -23.39 3.38
CA ASP A 94 -7.97 -24.50 3.22
C ASP A 94 -8.14 -24.83 1.72
N ALA A 95 -7.74 -26.04 1.31
CA ALA A 95 -7.61 -26.47 -0.10
C ALA A 95 -8.91 -26.38 -0.93
N HIS A 96 -10.06 -26.20 -0.28
CA HIS A 96 -11.38 -26.17 -0.92
C HIS A 96 -11.71 -24.85 -1.65
N GLU A 97 -11.00 -23.75 -1.40
CA GLU A 97 -11.22 -22.48 -2.11
C GLU A 97 -10.56 -22.44 -3.49
N TYR A 98 -9.39 -23.06 -3.64
CA TYR A 98 -8.64 -23.08 -4.89
C TYR A 98 -9.37 -23.82 -6.02
N GLU A 99 -10.05 -24.93 -5.70
CA GLU A 99 -10.83 -25.69 -6.68
C GLU A 99 -12.08 -24.92 -7.15
N ARG A 100 -12.74 -24.17 -6.24
CA ARG A 100 -13.84 -23.27 -6.60
C ARG A 100 -13.35 -22.12 -7.51
N TYR A 101 -12.18 -21.57 -7.22
CA TYR A 101 -11.55 -20.51 -8.01
C TYR A 101 -11.31 -20.97 -9.47
N ARG A 102 -10.77 -22.17 -9.68
CA ARG A 102 -10.47 -22.70 -11.02
C ARG A 102 -11.72 -22.96 -11.88
N SER A 103 -12.83 -23.37 -11.26
CA SER A 103 -14.10 -23.64 -11.95
C SER A 103 -14.79 -22.39 -12.49
N PHE A 104 -14.52 -21.23 -11.88
CA PHE A 104 -15.14 -19.96 -12.24
C PHE A 104 -14.61 -19.41 -13.57
N PHE A 105 -13.29 -19.50 -13.81
CA PHE A 105 -12.65 -18.96 -15.02
C PHE A 105 -12.86 -19.79 -16.30
N GLN A 106 -13.34 -21.03 -16.18
CA GLN A 106 -13.61 -21.87 -17.36
C GLN A 106 -14.98 -21.59 -18.00
N ASN A 107 -15.93 -21.05 -17.23
CA ASN A 107 -17.30 -20.83 -17.70
C ASN A 107 -17.52 -19.48 -18.41
N ASP A 108 -16.62 -18.52 -18.23
CA ASP A 108 -16.83 -17.14 -18.69
C ASP A 108 -16.45 -16.89 -20.17
N LYS A 109 -15.96 -17.92 -20.88
CA LYS A 109 -15.61 -17.80 -22.31
C LYS A 109 -16.82 -17.80 -23.26
N LEU A 110 -18.06 -17.87 -22.77
CA LEU A 110 -19.22 -18.14 -23.64
C LEU A 110 -20.29 -17.05 -23.78
N GLN A 111 -20.26 -15.92 -23.07
CA GLN A 111 -21.35 -14.91 -23.22
C GLN A 111 -20.87 -13.45 -23.17
N SER A 112 -20.50 -12.90 -24.34
CA SER A 112 -20.34 -11.46 -24.57
C SER A 112 -21.58 -10.90 -25.28
N GLY A 113 -22.22 -9.89 -24.68
CA GLY A 113 -23.41 -9.23 -25.27
C GLY A 113 -23.78 -7.89 -24.62
N ASN A 114 -23.14 -6.81 -25.07
CA ASN A 114 -23.62 -5.42 -25.21
C ASN A 114 -24.65 -4.82 -24.22
N LYS A 115 -24.23 -3.79 -23.44
CA LYS A 115 -24.77 -2.40 -23.33
C LYS A 115 -24.59 -1.77 -21.92
N SER A 116 -23.68 -0.80 -21.74
CA SER A 116 -23.79 0.27 -20.72
C SER A 116 -22.69 1.35 -20.86
N LYS A 117 -22.80 2.29 -21.82
CA LYS A 117 -21.85 3.42 -21.98
C LYS A 117 -22.42 4.82 -21.65
N ALA A 118 -23.66 4.93 -21.20
CA ALA A 118 -24.34 6.23 -21.11
C ALA A 118 -24.38 6.90 -19.71
N ASN A 119 -23.98 6.23 -18.62
CA ASN A 119 -24.33 6.70 -17.26
C ASN A 119 -23.18 7.30 -16.41
N LEU A 120 -21.92 7.15 -16.82
CA LEU A 120 -20.77 7.67 -16.04
C LEU A 120 -20.55 9.17 -16.27
N ASN A 121 -20.69 9.67 -17.49
CA ASN A 121 -20.38 11.07 -17.82
C ASN A 121 -21.30 12.12 -17.16
N SER A 122 -22.51 11.75 -16.74
CA SER A 122 -23.43 12.64 -16.01
C SER A 122 -23.06 12.78 -14.52
N MET A 123 -22.52 11.71 -13.92
CA MET A 123 -22.08 11.68 -12.52
C MET A 123 -20.88 12.61 -12.29
N TRP A 124 -19.96 12.64 -13.24
CA TRP A 124 -18.75 13.48 -13.22
C TRP A 124 -19.02 15.00 -13.26
N LYS A 125 -20.10 15.44 -13.91
CA LYS A 125 -20.46 16.87 -13.99
C LYS A 125 -21.10 17.38 -12.70
N ASN A 126 -21.88 16.54 -12.01
CA ASN A 126 -22.54 16.92 -10.76
C ASN A 126 -21.58 16.97 -9.57
N ILE A 127 -20.51 16.16 -9.57
CA ILE A 127 -19.51 16.12 -8.49
C ILE A 127 -18.56 17.35 -8.53
N LYS A 128 -18.17 17.84 -9.71
CA LYS A 128 -17.33 19.05 -9.82
C LYS A 128 -17.99 20.32 -9.24
N ALA A 129 -19.32 20.40 -9.28
CA ALA A 129 -20.07 21.54 -8.76
C ALA A 129 -20.30 21.47 -7.24
N THR A 130 -20.33 20.27 -6.66
CA THR A 130 -20.57 20.04 -5.22
C THR A 130 -19.29 19.86 -4.40
N SER A 131 -18.20 19.35 -5.00
CA SER A 131 -17.00 18.97 -4.25
C SER A 131 -16.19 20.16 -3.68
N LYS A 132 -16.30 21.38 -4.23
CA LYS A 132 -15.55 22.55 -3.73
C LYS A 132 -16.18 23.24 -2.51
N GLU A 133 -17.50 23.20 -2.36
CA GLU A 133 -18.21 23.88 -1.26
C GLU A 133 -18.76 22.93 -0.20
N GLN A 134 -19.04 21.66 -0.55
CA GLN A 134 -19.66 20.71 0.36
C GLN A 134 -18.62 19.91 1.17
N PHE A 135 -17.42 19.65 0.65
CA PHE A 135 -16.35 18.98 1.42
C PHE A 135 -15.75 19.90 2.50
N THR A 136 -15.57 21.19 2.22
CA THR A 136 -14.99 22.17 3.16
C THR A 136 -15.93 22.52 4.32
N LYS A 137 -17.26 22.57 4.09
CA LYS A 137 -18.25 22.81 5.15
C LYS A 137 -18.58 21.55 5.97
N THR A 138 -18.52 20.37 5.35
CA THR A 138 -18.82 19.11 6.03
C THR A 138 -17.60 18.57 6.78
N SER A 139 -16.37 18.84 6.34
CA SER A 139 -15.15 18.50 7.10
C SER A 139 -15.07 19.28 8.41
N ALA A 140 -15.30 20.60 8.38
CA ALA A 140 -15.33 21.44 9.58
C ALA A 140 -16.41 21.00 10.59
N LYS A 141 -17.61 20.62 10.11
CA LYS A 141 -18.70 20.15 10.97
C LYS A 141 -18.46 18.76 11.56
N VAL A 142 -17.78 17.88 10.83
CA VAL A 142 -17.40 16.55 11.33
C VAL A 142 -16.24 16.68 12.32
N TRP A 143 -15.28 17.58 12.10
CA TRP A 143 -14.26 17.89 13.11
C TRP A 143 -14.86 18.57 14.34
N GLU A 144 -15.84 19.49 14.21
CA GLU A 144 -16.61 19.98 15.36
C GLU A 144 -17.33 18.84 16.09
N THR A 145 -17.88 17.87 15.36
CA THR A 145 -18.58 16.73 15.97
C THR A 145 -17.60 15.74 16.60
N VAL A 146 -16.39 15.57 16.05
CA VAL A 146 -15.33 14.71 16.59
C VAL A 146 -14.62 15.37 17.77
N GLU A 147 -14.30 16.66 17.73
CA GLU A 147 -13.86 17.46 18.89
C GLU A 147 -14.93 17.46 20.00
N PHE A 148 -16.22 17.59 19.63
CA PHE A 148 -17.32 17.58 20.60
C PHE A 148 -17.63 16.19 21.17
N THR A 149 -17.42 15.11 20.41
CA THR A 149 -17.64 13.73 20.86
C THR A 149 -16.43 13.20 21.64
N ALA A 150 -15.20 13.50 21.18
CA ALA A 150 -13.97 13.22 21.91
C ALA A 150 -13.92 14.01 23.24
N GLY A 151 -14.37 15.28 23.23
CA GLY A 151 -14.44 16.13 24.41
C GLY A 151 -15.52 15.75 25.44
N ARG A 152 -16.52 14.92 25.09
CA ARG A 152 -17.58 14.48 26.02
C ARG A 152 -17.48 13.04 26.51
N TYR A 153 -16.84 12.14 25.76
CA TYR A 153 -16.75 10.72 26.14
C TYR A 153 -15.40 10.31 26.74
N PHE A 154 -14.34 11.10 26.55
CA PHE A 154 -13.03 10.81 27.12
C PHE A 154 -12.44 12.09 27.72
N ASN A 155 -12.73 12.33 29.01
CA ASN A 155 -11.99 13.31 29.80
C ASN A 155 -10.49 13.05 29.61
N SER A 156 -9.79 14.00 29.01
CA SER A 156 -8.33 14.05 28.87
C SER A 156 -7.74 13.00 27.90
N GLN A 157 -7.59 13.33 26.60
CA GLN A 157 -6.58 12.67 25.78
C GLN A 157 -5.18 13.07 26.29
N SER A 158 -4.75 12.39 27.34
CA SER A 158 -3.36 12.26 27.75
C SER A 158 -2.59 11.67 26.54
N GLY A 159 -1.86 12.51 25.80
CA GLY A 159 -0.99 12.07 24.70
C GLY A 159 -1.24 12.70 23.33
N ALA A 160 -2.11 13.71 23.21
CA ALA A 160 -2.11 14.56 22.02
C ALA A 160 -0.83 15.40 22.03
N GLU A 161 -0.03 15.29 20.98
CA GLU A 161 1.26 15.96 20.88
C GLU A 161 1.39 16.65 19.53
N LYS A 162 2.43 17.47 19.36
CA LYS A 162 2.79 18.01 18.05
C LYS A 162 3.57 16.96 17.26
N PRO A 163 3.55 17.01 15.92
CA PRO A 163 4.34 16.08 15.12
C PRO A 163 5.83 16.25 15.41
N SER A 164 6.53 15.13 15.59
CA SER A 164 7.98 15.12 15.77
C SER A 164 8.71 15.54 14.49
N ALA A 165 10.02 15.77 14.57
CA ALA A 165 10.81 16.17 13.40
C ALA A 165 10.77 15.14 12.25
N ALA A 166 10.75 13.84 12.58
CA ALA A 166 10.64 12.77 11.57
C ALA A 166 9.27 12.78 10.90
N ALA A 167 8.19 12.86 11.70
CA ALA A 167 6.83 12.98 11.18
C ALA A 167 6.66 14.23 10.32
N LEU A 168 7.18 15.38 10.76
CA LEU A 168 7.18 16.63 10.00
C LEU A 168 7.86 16.49 8.65
N GLN A 169 9.01 15.82 8.58
CA GLN A 169 9.73 15.60 7.32
C GLN A 169 8.89 14.76 6.35
N ASN A 170 8.34 13.63 6.82
CA ASN A 170 7.54 12.73 5.99
C ASN A 170 6.23 13.39 5.51
N LEU A 171 5.50 14.05 6.43
CA LEU A 171 4.27 14.78 6.11
C LEU A 171 4.54 15.98 5.18
N SER A 172 5.66 16.67 5.34
CA SER A 172 6.06 17.77 4.44
C SER A 172 6.37 17.27 3.03
N ASN A 173 7.07 16.14 2.90
CA ASN A 173 7.33 15.50 1.61
C ASN A 173 6.02 15.13 0.91
N ALA A 174 5.08 14.51 1.62
CA ALA A 174 3.74 14.20 1.11
C ALA A 174 2.96 15.48 0.76
N GLY A 175 3.07 16.54 1.58
CA GLY A 175 2.45 17.84 1.32
C GLY A 175 2.97 18.53 0.05
N ILE A 176 4.26 18.40 -0.27
CA ILE A 176 4.84 18.87 -1.53
C ILE A 176 4.20 18.12 -2.71
N MET A 177 4.09 16.80 -2.63
CA MET A 177 3.40 15.99 -3.65
C MET A 177 1.92 16.36 -3.78
N CYS A 178 1.23 16.65 -2.67
CA CYS A 178 -0.17 17.05 -2.68
C CYS A 178 -0.41 18.39 -3.42
N ARG A 179 0.54 19.32 -3.32
CA ARG A 179 0.48 20.61 -4.02
C ARG A 179 0.95 20.56 -5.47
N ALA A 180 1.71 19.52 -5.84
CA ALA A 180 2.23 19.39 -7.19
C ALA A 180 1.11 19.14 -8.20
N ILE A 181 1.12 19.90 -9.30
CA ILE A 181 0.26 19.66 -10.44
C ILE A 181 0.93 18.59 -11.30
N PHE A 182 0.21 17.52 -11.61
CA PHE A 182 0.73 16.46 -12.46
C PHE A 182 1.16 17.02 -13.83
N SER A 183 2.31 16.57 -14.33
CA SER A 183 2.90 17.11 -15.57
C SER A 183 3.57 15.99 -16.36
N GLU A 184 3.27 15.91 -17.65
CA GLU A 184 3.89 14.95 -18.57
C GLU A 184 5.38 15.26 -18.82
N SER A 185 5.79 16.52 -18.67
CA SER A 185 7.19 16.94 -18.81
C SER A 185 8.03 16.57 -17.59
N ASN A 186 7.39 16.23 -16.46
CA ASN A 186 8.09 15.78 -15.27
C ASN A 186 8.27 14.25 -15.32
N ARG A 187 9.54 13.84 -15.43
CA ARG A 187 9.93 12.41 -15.47
C ARG A 187 9.45 11.64 -14.24
N GLU A 188 9.52 12.23 -13.05
CA GLU A 188 9.10 11.56 -11.81
C GLU A 188 7.60 11.31 -11.80
N HIS A 189 6.80 12.28 -12.26
CA HIS A 189 5.35 12.11 -12.36
C HIS A 189 4.98 10.98 -13.34
N MET A 190 5.63 10.94 -14.51
CA MET A 190 5.42 9.88 -15.48
C MET A 190 5.89 8.51 -14.98
N GLU A 191 6.97 8.49 -14.20
CA GLU A 191 7.47 7.28 -13.56
C GLU A 191 6.46 6.70 -12.55
N LEU A 192 5.75 7.55 -11.79
CA LEU A 192 4.69 7.07 -10.88
C LEU A 192 3.54 6.37 -11.64
N LEU A 193 3.14 6.89 -12.81
CA LEU A 193 2.17 6.21 -13.66
C LEU A 193 2.70 4.88 -14.20
N ARG A 194 3.94 4.87 -14.70
CA ARG A 194 4.59 3.65 -15.18
C ARG A 194 4.63 2.57 -14.09
N ARG A 195 5.04 2.95 -12.88
CA ARG A 195 5.07 2.09 -11.69
C ARG A 195 3.70 1.55 -11.33
N LEU A 196 2.67 2.39 -11.30
CA LEU A 196 1.30 1.94 -11.07
C LEU A 196 0.85 0.88 -12.09
N TRP A 197 1.10 1.12 -13.38
CA TRP A 197 0.76 0.17 -14.42
C TRP A 197 1.52 -1.15 -14.27
N ALA A 198 2.84 -1.07 -14.09
CA ALA A 198 3.71 -2.22 -13.92
C ALA A 198 3.36 -3.03 -12.66
N GLY A 199 3.02 -2.35 -11.56
CA GLY A 199 2.55 -2.96 -10.32
C GLY A 199 1.29 -3.78 -10.52
N ILE A 200 0.40 -3.39 -11.44
CA ILE A 200 -0.85 -4.12 -11.70
C ILE A 200 -0.65 -5.21 -12.76
N TYR A 201 -0.17 -4.85 -13.95
CA TYR A 201 -0.16 -5.72 -15.13
C TYR A 201 1.22 -6.19 -15.57
N GLY A 202 2.29 -5.73 -14.91
CA GLY A 202 3.68 -5.95 -15.34
C GLY A 202 4.10 -5.00 -16.46
N GLU A 203 5.39 -5.01 -16.79
CA GLU A 203 5.99 -4.08 -17.77
C GLU A 203 5.69 -4.47 -19.23
N ASN A 204 5.32 -5.73 -19.48
CA ASN A 204 5.20 -6.29 -20.83
C ASN A 204 3.85 -5.99 -21.51
N ARG A 205 2.87 -5.42 -20.79
CA ARG A 205 1.53 -5.18 -21.33
C ARG A 205 1.40 -3.74 -21.84
N PRO A 206 0.82 -3.52 -23.04
CA PRO A 206 0.51 -2.18 -23.52
C PRO A 206 -0.44 -1.48 -22.55
N VAL A 207 -0.20 -0.19 -22.34
CA VAL A 207 -0.92 0.61 -21.35
C VAL A 207 -2.35 0.89 -21.80
N GLU A 208 -3.31 0.52 -20.96
CA GLU A 208 -4.76 0.72 -21.17
C GLU A 208 -5.36 1.35 -19.90
N TRP A 209 -5.28 2.67 -19.75
CA TRP A 209 -5.64 3.34 -18.50
C TRP A 209 -7.11 3.13 -18.07
N ARG A 210 -8.04 2.93 -19.02
CA ARG A 210 -9.41 2.53 -18.68
C ARG A 210 -9.49 1.18 -17.97
N ALA A 211 -8.57 0.25 -18.26
CA ALA A 211 -8.55 -1.07 -17.64
C ALA A 211 -8.21 -1.04 -16.14
N ILE A 212 -7.65 0.07 -15.63
CA ILE A 212 -7.45 0.29 -14.19
C ILE A 212 -8.44 1.30 -13.61
N GLY A 213 -9.49 1.65 -14.36
CA GLY A 213 -10.59 2.47 -13.86
C GLY A 213 -10.46 3.97 -14.06
N PHE A 214 -9.54 4.46 -14.90
CA PHE A 214 -9.63 5.84 -15.39
C PHE A 214 -10.82 5.99 -16.35
N SER A 215 -11.44 7.19 -16.40
CA SER A 215 -12.56 7.46 -17.31
C SER A 215 -12.16 7.46 -18.79
N THR A 216 -10.89 7.75 -19.07
CA THR A 216 -10.31 7.90 -20.39
C THR A 216 -8.99 7.13 -20.47
N ASP A 217 -8.59 6.73 -21.67
CA ASP A 217 -7.25 6.16 -21.92
C ASP A 217 -6.16 7.25 -21.94
N GLU A 218 -6.53 8.51 -21.67
CA GLU A 218 -5.63 9.63 -21.47
C GLU A 218 -5.86 10.17 -20.05
N PRO A 219 -5.10 9.70 -19.05
CA PRO A 219 -5.31 10.09 -17.66
C PRO A 219 -4.83 11.50 -17.35
N LEU A 220 -3.97 12.09 -18.21
CA LEU A 220 -3.29 13.35 -17.96
C LEU A 220 -4.25 14.50 -17.61
N THR A 221 -5.31 14.68 -18.40
CA THR A 221 -6.32 15.73 -18.15
C THR A 221 -7.02 15.54 -16.80
N ILE A 222 -7.25 14.29 -16.37
CA ILE A 222 -7.83 14.02 -15.06
C ILE A 222 -6.82 14.39 -13.97
N LEU A 223 -5.59 13.90 -14.07
CA LEU A 223 -4.53 14.11 -13.08
C LEU A 223 -4.17 15.59 -12.89
N GLN A 224 -4.13 16.37 -13.98
CA GLN A 224 -3.89 17.82 -13.92
C GLN A 224 -5.01 18.59 -13.21
N ASN A 225 -6.24 18.08 -13.26
CA ASN A 225 -7.42 18.73 -12.69
C ASN A 225 -7.84 18.16 -11.32
N THR A 226 -7.20 17.09 -10.86
CA THR A 226 -7.48 16.46 -9.57
C THR A 226 -6.45 16.90 -8.53
N PRO A 227 -6.89 17.49 -7.40
CA PRO A 227 -6.01 17.83 -6.29
C PRO A 227 -5.25 16.61 -5.77
N SER A 228 -4.02 16.82 -5.30
CA SER A 228 -3.18 15.77 -4.72
C SER A 228 -2.96 14.55 -5.63
N SER A 229 -3.14 14.68 -6.94
CA SER A 229 -3.04 13.55 -7.87
C SER A 229 -1.66 12.89 -7.87
N VAL A 230 -0.59 13.68 -7.79
CA VAL A 230 0.78 13.14 -7.71
C VAL A 230 0.96 12.26 -6.47
N TRP A 231 0.51 12.74 -5.30
CA TRP A 231 0.49 11.95 -4.06
C TRP A 231 -0.37 10.69 -4.20
N SER A 232 -1.59 10.81 -4.71
CA SER A 232 -2.50 9.67 -4.85
C SER A 232 -1.95 8.59 -5.80
N ILE A 233 -1.32 8.98 -6.92
CA ILE A 233 -0.67 8.00 -7.81
C ILE A 233 0.54 7.36 -7.13
N HIS A 234 1.32 8.12 -6.36
CA HIS A 234 2.42 7.56 -5.58
C HIS A 234 1.94 6.50 -4.58
N ALA A 235 0.89 6.79 -3.82
CA ALA A 235 0.31 5.85 -2.86
C ALA A 235 -0.32 4.62 -3.54
N MET A 236 -0.98 4.81 -4.68
CA MET A 236 -1.53 3.70 -5.46
C MET A 236 -0.44 2.81 -6.07
N ALA A 237 0.66 3.39 -6.54
CA ALA A 237 1.80 2.62 -7.05
C ALA A 237 2.41 1.76 -5.94
N PHE A 238 2.62 2.35 -4.75
CA PHE A 238 3.05 1.60 -3.56
C PHE A 238 2.08 0.46 -3.23
N PHE A 239 0.76 0.72 -3.23
CA PHE A 239 -0.23 -0.32 -2.97
C PHE A 239 -0.17 -1.46 -3.99
N ALA A 240 0.01 -1.15 -5.28
CA ALA A 240 0.12 -2.17 -6.32
C ALA A 240 1.41 -2.99 -6.24
N GLU A 241 2.50 -2.39 -5.75
CA GLU A 241 3.80 -3.04 -5.61
C GLU A 241 3.90 -3.89 -4.32
N VAL A 242 3.50 -3.32 -3.17
CA VAL A 242 3.67 -3.94 -1.85
C VAL A 242 2.48 -4.83 -1.49
N HIS A 243 1.27 -4.40 -1.80
CA HIS A 243 0.02 -5.11 -1.47
C HIS A 243 -0.60 -5.73 -2.73
N ARG A 244 0.26 -6.33 -3.59
CA ARG A 244 -0.12 -6.82 -4.92
C ARG A 244 -1.32 -7.75 -4.89
N THR A 245 -1.38 -8.70 -3.96
CA THR A 245 -2.49 -9.65 -3.84
C THR A 245 -3.81 -8.93 -3.59
N ALA A 246 -3.87 -8.02 -2.62
CA ALA A 246 -5.07 -7.23 -2.32
C ALA A 246 -5.45 -6.31 -3.51
N CYS A 247 -4.46 -5.72 -4.18
CA CYS A 247 -4.67 -4.93 -5.38
C CYS A 247 -5.31 -5.75 -6.52
N LEU A 248 -4.79 -6.95 -6.77
CA LEU A 248 -5.32 -7.87 -7.77
C LEU A 248 -6.67 -8.49 -7.38
N GLU A 249 -7.07 -8.50 -6.11
CA GLU A 249 -8.44 -8.86 -5.73
C GLU A 249 -9.45 -7.75 -6.06
N MET A 250 -8.98 -6.49 -6.08
CA MET A 250 -9.81 -5.32 -6.37
C MET A 250 -10.01 -5.07 -7.89
N LEU A 251 -9.06 -5.48 -8.74
CA LEU A 251 -8.96 -5.06 -10.16
C LEU A 251 -9.65 -5.93 -11.25
N PRO A 252 -9.93 -7.24 -11.10
CA PRO A 252 -10.40 -8.07 -12.21
C PRO A 252 -11.88 -8.51 -12.14
N ALA A 253 -12.61 -8.28 -11.04
CA ALA A 253 -13.95 -8.85 -10.88
C ALA A 253 -15.13 -7.93 -11.24
N ARG A 254 -14.90 -6.64 -11.56
CA ARG A 254 -15.99 -5.64 -11.59
C ARG A 254 -15.86 -4.62 -12.72
N PRO A 255 -16.64 -4.76 -13.82
CA PRO A 255 -16.63 -3.79 -14.92
C PRO A 255 -17.11 -2.37 -14.52
N ALA A 256 -17.61 -2.18 -13.30
CA ALA A 256 -18.06 -0.89 -12.77
C ALA A 256 -17.16 -0.30 -11.67
N TYR A 257 -16.09 -0.99 -11.24
CA TYR A 257 -15.23 -0.50 -10.16
C TYR A 257 -14.11 0.38 -10.71
N ALA A 258 -14.25 1.70 -10.52
CA ALA A 258 -13.30 2.69 -11.03
C ALA A 258 -12.06 2.80 -10.11
N PHE A 259 -11.25 1.75 -10.04
CA PHE A 259 -10.11 1.61 -9.12
C PHE A 259 -9.23 2.86 -9.04
N ALA A 260 -8.68 3.34 -10.16
CA ALA A 260 -7.83 4.53 -10.18
C ALA A 260 -8.55 5.78 -9.70
N MET A 261 -9.83 5.93 -10.04
CA MET A 261 -10.62 7.07 -9.59
C MET A 261 -10.89 7.04 -8.10
N VAL A 262 -11.19 5.86 -7.54
CA VAL A 262 -11.34 5.70 -6.10
C VAL A 262 -10.04 6.07 -5.39
N GLY A 263 -8.90 5.55 -5.85
CA GLY A 263 -7.60 5.85 -5.25
C GLY A 263 -7.26 7.35 -5.31
N LEU A 264 -7.58 8.03 -6.42
CA LEU A 264 -7.44 9.49 -6.52
C LEU A 264 -8.26 10.25 -5.47
N HIS A 265 -9.53 9.89 -5.28
CA HIS A 265 -10.40 10.55 -4.30
C HIS A 265 -10.01 10.21 -2.86
N LEU A 266 -9.56 8.99 -2.61
CA LEU A 266 -9.09 8.58 -1.29
C LEU A 266 -7.79 9.28 -0.89
N GLY A 267 -6.86 9.44 -1.83
CA GLY A 267 -5.64 10.20 -1.57
C GLY A 267 -5.92 11.69 -1.30
N ALA A 268 -6.91 12.27 -1.99
CA ALA A 268 -7.40 13.62 -1.68
C ALA A 268 -8.07 13.69 -0.29
N LEU A 269 -8.89 12.70 0.06
CA LEU A 269 -9.51 12.60 1.40
C LEU A 269 -8.46 12.58 2.51
N LEU A 270 -7.42 11.77 2.38
CA LEU A 270 -6.33 11.71 3.37
C LEU A 270 -5.52 13.00 3.42
N ALA A 271 -5.24 13.61 2.26
CA ALA A 271 -4.56 14.89 2.19
C ALA A 271 -5.34 15.99 2.92
N ASP A 272 -6.67 16.03 2.76
CA ASP A 272 -7.53 16.98 3.44
C ASP A 272 -7.67 16.68 4.94
N LEU A 273 -7.80 15.40 5.32
CA LEU A 273 -7.94 14.98 6.72
C LEU A 273 -6.72 15.40 7.56
N LEU A 274 -5.53 15.27 6.97
CA LEU A 274 -4.25 15.57 7.58
C LEU A 274 -3.74 16.98 7.23
N ASP A 275 -4.53 17.83 6.57
CA ASP A 275 -4.14 19.19 6.17
C ASP A 275 -2.78 19.27 5.43
N LEU A 276 -2.43 18.25 4.63
CA LEU A 276 -1.14 18.17 3.94
C LEU A 276 -0.90 19.30 2.94
N PRO A 277 -1.88 19.70 2.09
CA PRO A 277 -1.66 20.75 1.11
C PRO A 277 -1.36 22.10 1.77
N THR A 278 -2.02 22.40 2.89
CA THR A 278 -1.90 23.68 3.60
C THR A 278 -0.72 23.70 4.57
N GLY A 279 -0.25 22.53 5.02
CA GLY A 279 0.79 22.42 6.03
C GLY A 279 0.29 22.70 7.46
N ARG A 280 -1.02 22.82 7.67
CA ARG A 280 -1.59 23.18 8.97
C ARG A 280 -1.53 22.05 10.01
N PHE A 281 -1.10 20.85 9.61
CA PHE A 281 -0.80 19.77 10.56
C PHE A 281 0.26 20.15 11.61
N VAL A 282 1.13 21.13 11.32
CA VAL A 282 2.12 21.64 12.29
C VAL A 282 1.46 22.36 13.47
N GLU A 283 0.27 22.92 13.26
CA GLU A 283 -0.49 23.67 14.26
C GLU A 283 -1.33 22.74 15.16
N ARG A 284 -1.52 21.49 14.75
CA ARG A 284 -2.46 20.55 15.36
C ARG A 284 -1.77 19.63 16.36
N GLU A 285 -2.42 19.43 17.50
CA GLU A 285 -2.02 18.44 18.50
C GLU A 285 -2.92 17.21 18.35
N GLU A 286 -2.32 16.05 18.05
CA GLU A 286 -3.06 14.82 17.76
C GLU A 286 -2.32 13.61 18.32
N VAL A 287 -3.03 12.51 18.54
CA VAL A 287 -2.49 11.28 19.16
C VAL A 287 -1.77 10.35 18.18
N TYR A 288 -1.90 10.59 16.87
CA TYR A 288 -1.48 9.66 15.82
C TYR A 288 -0.25 10.12 15.04
N TRP A 289 0.44 11.19 15.47
CA TRP A 289 1.60 11.69 14.73
C TRP A 289 2.78 10.72 14.70
N HIS A 290 2.93 9.89 15.73
CA HIS A 290 3.98 8.87 15.81
C HIS A 290 3.92 7.88 14.63
N LEU A 291 2.73 7.56 14.11
CA LEU A 291 2.58 6.72 12.93
C LEU A 291 3.38 7.25 11.73
N PHE A 292 3.50 8.57 11.58
CA PHE A 292 4.15 9.19 10.44
C PHE A 292 5.65 9.43 10.64
N GLU A 293 6.21 9.05 11.78
CA GLU A 293 7.67 8.96 11.94
C GLU A 293 8.26 7.91 11.02
N ASP A 294 7.49 6.84 10.77
CA ASP A 294 7.80 5.84 9.76
C ASP A 294 7.58 6.44 8.35
N PRO A 295 8.59 6.39 7.45
CA PRO A 295 8.48 6.84 6.06
C PRO A 295 7.31 6.22 5.28
N ILE A 296 6.87 5.01 5.63
CA ILE A 296 5.74 4.33 4.97
C ILE A 296 4.42 4.46 5.72
N GLY A 297 4.37 5.11 6.90
CA GLY A 297 3.18 5.24 7.72
C GLY A 297 1.95 5.80 6.99
N LEU A 298 2.16 6.85 6.21
CA LEU A 298 1.09 7.48 5.42
C LEU A 298 0.66 6.61 4.22
N LEU A 299 1.60 5.88 3.62
CA LEU A 299 1.33 4.97 2.50
C LEU A 299 0.53 3.74 2.98
N GLU A 300 0.90 3.16 4.12
CA GLU A 300 0.16 2.06 4.74
C GLU A 300 -1.25 2.48 5.16
N LEU A 301 -1.39 3.68 5.73
CA LEU A 301 -2.72 4.24 6.02
C LEU A 301 -3.58 4.34 4.76
N PHE A 302 -3.00 4.81 3.63
CA PHE A 302 -3.69 4.80 2.34
C PHE A 302 -4.10 3.38 1.91
N CYS A 303 -3.19 2.42 1.98
CA CYS A 303 -3.44 1.02 1.58
C CYS A 303 -4.61 0.40 2.35
N MET A 304 -4.59 0.54 3.68
CA MET A 304 -5.65 0.00 4.53
C MET A 304 -7.00 0.70 4.28
N SER A 305 -6.96 2.02 4.06
CA SER A 305 -8.15 2.79 3.71
C SER A 305 -8.72 2.39 2.36
N PHE A 306 -7.86 2.08 1.38
CA PHE A 306 -8.28 1.71 0.04
C PHE A 306 -8.93 0.33 0.03
N HIS A 307 -8.36 -0.59 0.80
CA HIS A 307 -8.95 -1.91 1.01
C HIS A 307 -10.27 -1.84 1.81
N ALA A 308 -10.36 -0.95 2.81
CA ALA A 308 -11.60 -0.70 3.54
C ALA A 308 -12.69 -0.13 2.63
N TYR A 309 -12.36 0.84 1.78
CA TYR A 309 -13.28 1.39 0.79
C TYR A 309 -13.88 0.29 -0.09
N ASP A 310 -13.07 -0.62 -0.64
CA ASP A 310 -13.61 -1.70 -1.48
C ASP A 310 -14.61 -2.58 -0.72
N SER A 311 -14.37 -2.84 0.56
CA SER A 311 -15.30 -3.59 1.41
C SER A 311 -16.63 -2.84 1.61
N PHE A 312 -16.56 -1.55 1.93
CA PHE A 312 -17.74 -0.71 2.10
C PHE A 312 -18.50 -0.51 0.78
N HIS A 313 -17.79 -0.40 -0.34
CA HIS A 313 -18.38 -0.30 -1.68
C HIS A 313 -19.17 -1.56 -2.05
N ARG A 314 -18.72 -2.75 -1.64
CA ARG A 314 -19.50 -3.99 -1.78
C ARG A 314 -20.79 -3.94 -0.97
N GLN A 315 -20.71 -3.47 0.26
CA GLN A 315 -21.86 -3.42 1.18
C GLN A 315 -22.87 -2.36 0.79
N SER A 316 -22.41 -1.23 0.26
CA SER A 316 -23.23 -0.12 -0.21
C SER A 316 -23.83 -0.35 -1.60
N GLN A 317 -23.84 -1.59 -2.10
CA GLN A 317 -24.32 -1.96 -3.43
C GLN A 317 -23.66 -1.18 -4.58
N GLY A 318 -22.40 -0.79 -4.41
CA GLY A 318 -21.64 0.00 -5.38
C GLY A 318 -21.87 1.51 -5.31
N SER A 319 -22.46 2.02 -4.22
CA SER A 319 -22.57 3.47 -4.00
C SER A 319 -21.20 4.05 -3.63
N PHE A 320 -20.65 4.84 -4.54
CA PHE A 320 -19.37 5.52 -4.35
C PHE A 320 -19.39 6.44 -3.13
N GLN A 321 -20.41 7.30 -3.00
CA GLN A 321 -20.47 8.29 -1.92
C GLN A 321 -20.63 7.63 -0.55
N SER A 322 -21.54 6.66 -0.44
CA SER A 322 -21.77 5.94 0.82
C SER A 322 -20.51 5.20 1.28
N ALA A 323 -19.79 4.56 0.35
CA ALA A 323 -18.53 3.90 0.67
C ALA A 323 -17.44 4.90 1.11
N MET A 324 -17.39 6.09 0.49
CA MET A 324 -16.42 7.11 0.84
C MET A 324 -16.67 7.71 2.23
N GLU A 325 -17.93 7.96 2.60
CA GLU A 325 -18.26 8.43 3.96
C GLU A 325 -17.92 7.39 5.03
N LEU A 326 -18.26 6.11 4.80
CA LEU A 326 -17.87 5.02 5.71
C LEU A 326 -16.35 4.87 5.80
N THR A 327 -15.63 5.06 4.69
CA THR A 327 -14.17 5.04 4.68
C THR A 327 -13.59 6.19 5.49
N LYS A 328 -14.16 7.39 5.37
CA LYS A 328 -13.76 8.55 6.17
C LYS A 328 -13.97 8.31 7.66
N GLU A 329 -15.14 7.82 8.06
CA GLU A 329 -15.44 7.48 9.46
C GLU A 329 -14.47 6.42 9.99
N PHE A 330 -14.20 5.39 9.19
CA PHE A 330 -13.23 4.34 9.49
C PHE A 330 -11.82 4.92 9.72
N ILE A 331 -11.32 5.77 8.82
CA ILE A 331 -9.99 6.40 8.96
C ILE A 331 -9.91 7.21 10.26
N CYS A 332 -10.92 8.05 10.52
CA CYS A 332 -10.96 8.86 11.73
C CYS A 332 -10.92 7.98 12.99
N GLN A 333 -11.72 6.90 13.03
CA GLN A 333 -11.73 5.99 14.18
C GLN A 333 -10.40 5.27 14.39
N VAL A 334 -9.71 4.90 13.30
CA VAL A 334 -8.38 4.28 13.36
C VAL A 334 -7.36 5.28 13.91
N LEU A 335 -7.32 6.50 13.37
CA LEU A 335 -6.39 7.55 13.81
C LEU A 335 -6.64 7.98 15.26
N LEU A 336 -7.90 8.09 15.68
CA LEU A 336 -8.25 8.46 17.07
C LEU A 336 -7.80 7.43 18.11
N ARG A 337 -7.45 6.20 17.70
CA ARG A 337 -6.83 5.21 18.58
C ARG A 337 -5.34 5.43 18.81
N GLY A 338 -4.73 6.36 18.07
CA GLY A 338 -3.34 6.79 18.23
C GLY A 338 -2.31 5.72 17.89
N PRO A 339 -2.37 5.08 16.70
CA PRO A 339 -1.34 4.13 16.29
C PRO A 339 0.03 4.82 16.29
N ARG A 340 1.02 4.17 16.90
CA ARG A 340 2.40 4.69 16.95
C ARG A 340 3.31 4.13 15.88
N ASN A 341 2.93 3.01 15.29
CA ASN A 341 3.68 2.29 14.27
C ASN A 341 2.72 1.49 13.37
N ILE A 342 3.28 0.83 12.34
CA ILE A 342 2.49 0.05 11.38
C ILE A 342 1.78 -1.14 12.03
N GLU A 343 2.39 -1.81 12.99
CA GLU A 343 1.79 -2.96 13.67
C GLU A 343 0.53 -2.57 14.45
N GLU A 344 0.60 -1.46 15.20
CA GLU A 344 -0.54 -0.89 15.91
C GLU A 344 -1.61 -0.39 14.93
N LEU A 345 -1.21 0.20 13.79
CA LEU A 345 -2.13 0.60 12.73
C LEU A 345 -2.93 -0.61 12.23
N VAL A 346 -2.24 -1.71 11.86
CA VAL A 346 -2.88 -2.97 11.42
C VAL A 346 -3.85 -3.47 12.49
N HIS A 347 -3.40 -3.53 13.75
CA HIS A 347 -4.21 -3.98 14.88
C HIS A 347 -5.49 -3.17 15.04
N HIS A 348 -5.39 -1.84 15.03
CA HIS A 348 -6.54 -0.95 15.14
C HIS A 348 -7.47 -1.05 13.92
N VAL A 349 -6.94 -1.20 12.72
CA VAL A 349 -7.73 -1.41 11.51
C VAL A 349 -8.59 -2.66 11.61
N HIS A 350 -8.03 -3.78 12.07
CA HIS A 350 -8.80 -5.02 12.26
C HIS A 350 -9.94 -4.83 13.28
N GLN A 351 -9.64 -4.16 14.40
CA GLN A 351 -10.65 -3.89 15.42
C GLN A 351 -11.76 -2.95 14.93
N VAL A 352 -11.43 -1.82 14.30
CA VAL A 352 -12.42 -0.86 13.78
C VAL A 352 -13.27 -1.50 12.69
N ARG A 353 -12.68 -2.29 11.79
CA ARG A 353 -13.45 -3.02 10.77
C ARG A 353 -14.52 -3.92 11.38
N SER A 354 -14.22 -4.61 12.49
CA SER A 354 -15.23 -5.45 13.15
C SER A 354 -16.41 -4.65 13.71
N VAL A 355 -16.22 -3.37 14.04
CA VAL A 355 -17.26 -2.49 14.60
C VAL A 355 -18.05 -1.77 13.53
N VAL A 356 -17.41 -1.33 12.43
CA VAL A 356 -18.10 -0.58 11.35
C VAL A 356 -18.90 -1.53 10.44
N LEU A 357 -18.54 -2.81 10.40
CA LEU A 357 -19.18 -3.83 9.57
C LEU A 357 -20.36 -4.55 10.24
N HIS A 358 -20.67 -4.21 11.48
CA HIS A 358 -21.78 -4.77 12.27
C HIS A 358 -22.63 -3.64 12.84
#